data_AF-W2CMG2-F1
#
_entry.id   AF-W2CMG2-F1
#
_cell.length_a   1.000
_cell.length_b   1.000
_cell.length_c   1.000
_cell.angle_alpha   90.00
_cell.angle_beta   90.00
_cell.angle_gamma   90.00
#
_symmetry.space_group_name_H-M   'P 1'
#
loop_
_entity.id
_entity.type
_entity.pdbx_description
1 polymer ?
#
loop_
_entity_poly.entity_id
_entity_poly.type
_entity_poly.pdbx_seq_one_letter_code
_entity_poly.pdbx_strand_id
1 'polypeptide(L)'
;MSFSGAATDGGTPFWMASHTHGQMPIDIARFGGYMQAGLQHTGRLTDRWQWEAAMSLVAATPRIGRHVFVEEAYAALSYRDRLALSIGSRAWGGNASAARPTSPDPTLSSGDLLLSHNARPIPEITLYTPRLMTVPLTGGWLAAGGDFAVGRSFDTDYLRTAIAPERHYVQGVLWHRKALYLRLRDPGPASLPLAFTIGIRHMAQWGGTSTLPKMGRQPQSLKDFARIVLGQSGGSDATVSDQINVLGNHYGTFDFRLDYTGPRFVISAYYQHFWEDRSGIEWYNGLDGLAGISIDLPPFPHLRRIVVEYLSTMDQSGPFHFIQYDHKKYPGYGGGADNYYNNGEYTTGASYFGRAIGSPLLLSPAYNANRSPAFLHNRIRAWHIGAEGRIAGSWGWRARLSTLRSFGTPYAPTLRPLDDTSLSLDIRYLLPDAHSAAPSGWEFTATLALDRGSLIGSRTGVGLTVSRCGWIRWAGR
;
A
#
# COMPACT_ATOMS: atom_id res chain seq x y z
N MET A 1 17.00 12.22 5.50
CA MET A 1 15.72 12.89 5.79
C MET A 1 15.50 12.84 7.29
N SER A 2 15.02 13.89 7.92
CA SER A 2 14.54 13.88 9.29
C SER A 2 13.16 14.52 9.34
N PHE A 3 12.27 13.95 10.15
CA PHE A 3 10.95 14.45 10.46
C PHE A 3 10.83 14.54 11.97
N SER A 4 10.42 15.68 12.49
CA SER A 4 10.00 15.84 13.88
C SER A 4 8.63 16.47 13.93
N GLY A 5 7.82 16.08 14.91
CA GLY A 5 6.50 16.62 15.09
C GLY A 5 6.09 16.67 16.56
N ALA A 6 5.15 17.55 16.84
CA ALA A 6 4.49 17.67 18.12
C ALA A 6 2.99 17.43 17.95
N ALA A 7 2.36 16.78 18.91
CA ALA A 7 0.92 16.58 18.97
C ALA A 7 0.38 16.99 20.34
N THR A 8 -0.79 17.65 20.36
CA THR A 8 -1.38 18.22 21.58
C THR A 8 -2.03 17.16 22.47
N ASP A 9 -2.64 16.13 21.89
CA ASP A 9 -3.61 15.26 22.58
C ASP A 9 -3.21 13.78 22.64
N GLY A 10 -1.93 13.46 22.40
CA GLY A 10 -1.38 12.11 22.45
C GLY A 10 -1.77 11.27 21.22
N GLY A 11 -0.81 11.04 20.33
CA GLY A 11 -0.97 10.35 19.06
C GLY A 11 -0.68 11.26 17.87
N THR A 12 -0.10 10.68 16.83
CA THR A 12 0.24 11.39 15.59
C THR A 12 -1.03 11.56 14.75
N PRO A 13 -1.25 12.75 14.14
CA PRO A 13 -2.34 12.93 13.20
C PRO A 13 -2.26 11.94 12.02
N PHE A 14 -3.42 11.49 11.53
CA PHE A 14 -3.55 10.39 10.56
C PHE A 14 -2.66 10.60 9.33
N TRP A 15 -2.73 11.77 8.69
CA TRP A 15 -1.95 12.06 7.48
C TRP A 15 -0.48 12.38 7.72
N MET A 16 -0.06 12.63 8.97
CA MET A 16 1.36 12.67 9.34
C MET A 16 1.95 11.26 9.52
N ALA A 17 1.14 10.30 9.99
CA ALA A 17 1.56 8.92 10.24
C ALA A 17 1.39 7.99 9.02
N SER A 18 0.55 8.37 8.06
CA SER A 18 0.21 7.57 6.87
C SER A 18 1.10 7.96 5.68
N HIS A 19 1.31 7.01 4.76
CA HIS A 19 2.19 7.19 3.59
C HIS A 19 3.67 7.45 3.95
N THR A 20 4.13 6.95 5.09
CA THR A 20 5.52 7.08 5.54
C THR A 20 6.24 5.73 5.59
N HIS A 21 5.72 4.70 4.94
CA HIS A 21 6.16 3.30 5.07
C HIS A 21 6.30 2.84 6.54
N GLY A 22 5.42 3.29 7.43
CA GLY A 22 5.48 2.96 8.85
C GLY A 22 6.67 3.57 9.61
N GLN A 23 7.40 4.53 9.02
CA GLN A 23 8.50 5.26 9.66
C GLN A 23 8.04 6.17 10.79
N MET A 24 7.00 6.98 10.56
CA MET A 24 6.45 7.90 11.55
C MET A 24 5.57 7.15 12.55
N PRO A 25 5.90 7.08 13.86
CA PRO A 25 5.06 6.37 14.83
C PRO A 25 3.65 6.94 14.93
N ILE A 26 2.63 6.10 15.16
CA ILE A 26 1.24 6.55 15.40
C ILE A 26 1.05 7.08 16.84
N ASP A 27 1.91 6.64 17.76
CA ASP A 27 1.66 6.66 19.20
C ASP A 27 2.54 7.67 19.97
N ILE A 28 2.92 8.78 19.35
CA ILE A 28 3.77 9.80 20.00
C ILE A 28 3.08 10.39 21.23
N ALA A 29 3.82 10.64 22.31
CA ALA A 29 3.24 11.17 23.55
C ALA A 29 2.93 12.67 23.47
N ARG A 30 3.93 13.47 23.07
CA ARG A 30 3.79 14.92 22.83
C ARG A 30 4.73 15.37 21.72
N PHE A 31 5.95 14.87 21.74
CA PHE A 31 6.94 15.06 20.68
C PHE A 31 7.39 13.70 20.17
N GLY A 32 7.67 13.61 18.87
CA GLY A 32 8.21 12.41 18.26
C GLY A 32 8.62 12.66 16.82
N GLY A 33 9.17 11.63 16.18
CA GLY A 33 9.66 11.78 14.82
C GLY A 33 10.49 10.59 14.39
N TYR A 34 11.12 10.74 13.22
CA TYR A 34 12.08 9.79 12.72
C TYR A 34 13.20 10.49 11.94
N MET A 35 14.35 9.83 11.86
CA MET A 35 15.45 10.19 10.99
C MET A 35 15.78 8.99 10.11
N GLN A 36 15.91 9.22 8.81
CA GLN A 36 16.32 8.23 7.82
C GLN A 36 17.62 8.66 7.15
N ALA A 37 18.56 7.74 7.06
CA ALA A 37 19.75 7.86 6.23
C ALA A 37 19.83 6.65 5.29
N GLY A 38 20.12 6.89 4.02
CA GLY A 38 20.19 5.82 3.03
C GLY A 38 21.18 6.12 1.91
N LEU A 39 21.63 5.05 1.27
CA LEU A 39 22.51 5.06 0.11
C LEU A 39 21.90 4.18 -0.96
N GLN A 40 21.92 4.66 -2.20
CA GLN A 40 21.55 3.89 -3.38
C GLN A 40 22.68 3.98 -4.40
N HIS A 41 22.96 2.88 -5.06
CA HIS A 41 23.91 2.81 -6.15
C HIS A 41 23.27 2.08 -7.33
N THR A 42 23.47 2.62 -8.52
CA THR A 42 23.04 2.02 -9.78
C THR A 42 24.26 1.94 -10.69
N GLY A 43 24.51 0.77 -11.28
CA GLY A 43 25.64 0.53 -12.15
C GLY A 43 25.27 -0.30 -13.37
N ARG A 44 26.17 -0.33 -14.36
CA ARG A 44 26.08 -1.22 -15.53
C ARG A 44 27.20 -2.24 -15.47
N LEU A 45 26.86 -3.52 -15.61
CA LEU A 45 27.83 -4.60 -15.78
C LEU A 45 28.20 -4.73 -17.27
N THR A 46 27.20 -4.59 -18.14
CA THR A 46 27.32 -4.56 -19.61
C THR A 46 26.18 -3.73 -20.19
N ASP A 47 26.13 -3.53 -21.51
CA ASP A 47 24.98 -2.88 -22.18
C ASP A 47 23.64 -3.61 -21.97
N ARG A 48 23.69 -4.90 -21.62
CA ARG A 48 22.50 -5.73 -21.39
C ARG A 48 22.16 -5.90 -19.92
N TRP A 49 23.07 -5.61 -19.00
CA TRP A 49 22.93 -5.93 -17.58
C TRP A 49 23.17 -4.68 -16.73
N GLN A 50 22.13 -4.26 -16.03
CA GLN A 50 22.18 -3.15 -15.07
C GLN A 50 21.90 -3.69 -13.69
N TRP A 51 22.49 -3.10 -12.66
CA TRP A 51 22.25 -3.48 -11.28
C TRP A 51 21.98 -2.26 -10.43
N GLU A 52 21.25 -2.49 -9.35
CA GLU A 52 20.91 -1.49 -8.35
C GLU A 52 21.02 -2.12 -6.98
N ALA A 53 21.53 -1.38 -5.99
CA ALA A 53 21.45 -1.77 -4.61
C ALA A 53 21.18 -0.54 -3.75
N ALA A 54 20.38 -0.71 -2.71
CA ALA A 54 20.15 0.36 -1.74
C ALA A 54 20.06 -0.20 -0.32
N MET A 55 20.43 0.64 0.63
CA MET A 55 20.23 0.41 2.05
C MET A 55 19.81 1.70 2.73
N SER A 56 18.82 1.63 3.62
CA SER A 56 18.44 2.75 4.46
C SER A 56 18.08 2.31 5.88
N LEU A 57 18.51 3.12 6.84
CA LEU A 57 18.27 2.95 8.27
C LEU A 57 17.37 4.07 8.77
N VAL A 58 16.43 3.71 9.64
CA VAL A 58 15.53 4.64 10.29
C VAL A 58 15.74 4.56 11.80
N ALA A 59 15.90 5.73 12.42
CA ALA A 59 15.83 5.91 13.87
C ALA A 59 14.53 6.67 14.19
N ALA A 60 13.67 6.12 15.05
CA ALA A 60 12.38 6.69 15.43
C ALA A 60 12.12 6.52 16.93
N THR A 61 11.11 7.22 17.45
CA THR A 61 10.71 7.16 18.87
C THR A 61 9.29 6.60 19.07
N PRO A 62 8.99 5.36 18.61
CA PRO A 62 7.68 4.74 18.88
C PRO A 62 7.55 4.35 20.36
N ARG A 63 6.33 4.20 20.87
CA ARG A 63 6.14 3.55 22.20
C ARG A 63 6.26 2.03 22.09
N ILE A 64 5.86 1.48 20.95
CA ILE A 64 5.90 0.04 20.68
C ILE A 64 6.83 -0.26 19.51
N GLY A 65 7.82 -1.13 19.74
CA GLY A 65 8.75 -1.61 18.73
C GLY A 65 10.17 -1.08 18.92
N ARG A 66 11.00 -1.25 17.88
CA ARG A 66 12.42 -0.86 17.92
C ARG A 66 12.61 0.60 17.55
N HIS A 67 13.52 1.27 18.26
CA HIS A 67 13.94 2.64 17.98
C HIS A 67 14.78 2.77 16.72
N VAL A 68 15.48 1.71 16.30
CA VAL A 68 16.27 1.69 15.07
C VAL A 68 15.92 0.45 14.27
N PHE A 69 15.65 0.62 12.99
CA PHE A 69 15.31 -0.47 12.07
C PHE A 69 15.79 -0.20 10.65
N VAL A 70 15.96 -1.27 9.89
CA VAL A 70 16.21 -1.22 8.45
C VAL A 70 14.89 -0.99 7.75
N GLU A 71 14.82 0.04 6.91
CA GLU A 71 13.64 0.31 6.09
C GLU A 71 13.80 -0.37 4.72
N GLU A 72 14.90 -0.06 4.04
CA GLU A 72 15.26 -0.67 2.77
C GLU A 72 16.62 -1.35 2.87
N ALA A 73 16.74 -2.53 2.27
CA ALA A 73 18.00 -3.24 2.07
C ALA A 73 17.75 -4.24 0.95
N TYR A 74 18.16 -3.89 -0.27
CA TYR A 74 17.92 -4.72 -1.44
C TYR A 74 19.04 -4.64 -2.46
N ALA A 75 19.08 -5.67 -3.31
CA ALA A 75 19.80 -5.66 -4.57
C ALA A 75 18.83 -6.05 -5.71
N ALA A 76 19.07 -5.52 -6.91
CA ALA A 76 18.33 -5.83 -8.11
C ALA A 76 19.26 -5.94 -9.31
N LEU A 77 18.95 -6.89 -10.19
CA LEU A 77 19.64 -7.11 -11.46
C LEU A 77 18.61 -7.07 -12.59
N SER A 78 18.85 -6.22 -13.58
CA SER A 78 17.96 -5.97 -14.71
C SER A 78 18.64 -6.39 -16.02
N TYR A 79 17.92 -7.18 -16.82
CA TYR A 79 18.31 -7.61 -18.15
C TYR A 79 17.56 -6.82 -19.22
N ARG A 80 18.31 -6.07 -20.04
CA ARG A 80 17.83 -5.25 -21.17
C ARG A 80 16.67 -4.30 -20.83
N ASP A 81 16.57 -3.92 -19.55
CA ASP A 81 15.47 -3.13 -18.98
C ASP A 81 14.08 -3.76 -19.18
N ARG A 82 14.03 -5.08 -19.46
CA ARG A 82 12.80 -5.84 -19.77
C ARG A 82 12.39 -6.78 -18.65
N LEU A 83 13.37 -7.39 -18.00
CA LEU A 83 13.18 -8.35 -16.92
C LEU A 83 14.15 -8.02 -15.80
N ALA A 84 13.68 -8.05 -14.56
CA ALA A 84 14.50 -7.78 -13.40
C ALA A 84 14.19 -8.75 -12.26
N LEU A 85 15.24 -9.10 -11.52
CA LEU A 85 15.16 -9.85 -10.28
C LEU A 85 15.61 -8.93 -9.14
N SER A 86 14.83 -8.83 -8.08
CA SER A 86 15.18 -8.10 -6.86
C SER A 86 15.10 -9.02 -5.65
N ILE A 87 16.03 -8.85 -4.71
CA ILE A 87 16.03 -9.54 -3.42
C ILE A 87 16.19 -8.51 -2.31
N GLY A 88 15.36 -8.63 -1.27
CA GLY A 88 15.46 -7.83 -0.05
C GLY A 88 14.22 -6.98 0.22
N SER A 89 14.37 -6.04 1.15
CA SER A 89 13.32 -5.09 1.54
C SER A 89 13.39 -3.87 0.63
N ARG A 90 12.40 -3.68 -0.24
CA ARG A 90 12.36 -2.59 -1.23
C ARG A 90 11.02 -1.87 -1.17
N ALA A 91 11.06 -0.55 -1.03
CA ALA A 91 9.86 0.28 -1.19
C ALA A 91 9.49 0.33 -2.68
N TRP A 92 8.32 -0.20 -3.01
CA TRP A 92 7.79 -0.19 -4.37
C TRP A 92 6.98 1.07 -4.60
N GLY A 93 7.58 2.05 -5.28
CA GLY A 93 6.96 3.34 -5.57
C GLY A 93 8.02 4.43 -5.79
N GLY A 94 7.63 5.61 -6.27
CA GLY A 94 8.52 6.79 -6.37
C GLY A 94 9.57 6.78 -7.49
N ASN A 95 9.93 5.63 -8.06
CA ASN A 95 10.86 5.51 -9.20
C ASN A 95 10.16 4.90 -10.44
N ALA A 96 10.29 5.56 -11.60
CA ALA A 96 9.59 5.20 -12.84
C ALA A 96 9.85 3.76 -13.34
N SER A 97 10.97 3.14 -12.94
CA SER A 97 11.41 1.80 -13.36
C SER A 97 10.76 0.64 -12.60
N ALA A 98 9.84 0.92 -11.66
CA ALA A 98 9.15 -0.09 -10.86
C ALA A 98 7.70 0.31 -10.48
N ALA A 99 7.15 1.36 -11.09
CA ALA A 99 5.80 1.82 -10.82
C ALA A 99 4.77 0.82 -11.38
N ARG A 100 3.83 0.40 -10.52
CA ARG A 100 2.69 -0.44 -10.94
C ARG A 100 1.76 0.43 -11.82
N PRO A 101 1.47 0.03 -13.06
CA PRO A 101 0.79 0.88 -14.05
C PRO A 101 -0.59 1.42 -13.64
N THR A 102 -1.24 0.76 -12.68
CA THR A 102 -2.60 1.05 -12.22
C THR A 102 -2.63 1.64 -10.81
N SER A 103 -1.51 1.74 -10.11
CA SER A 103 -1.50 2.27 -8.75
C SER A 103 -1.86 3.77 -8.75
N PRO A 104 -2.62 4.22 -7.73
CA PRO A 104 -2.92 5.64 -7.53
C PRO A 104 -1.67 6.50 -7.28
N ASP A 105 -1.84 7.82 -7.24
CA ASP A 105 -0.73 8.75 -6.95
C ASP A 105 -0.10 8.44 -5.58
N PRO A 106 1.22 8.18 -5.51
CA PRO A 106 1.87 7.74 -4.28
C PRO A 106 1.92 8.81 -3.17
N THR A 107 1.70 10.08 -3.52
CA THR A 107 1.84 11.23 -2.61
C THR A 107 0.53 11.91 -2.25
N LEU A 108 -0.44 11.90 -3.18
CA LEU A 108 -1.72 12.61 -3.06
C LEU A 108 -2.92 11.70 -2.92
N SER A 109 -2.83 10.39 -3.24
CA SER A 109 -3.95 9.47 -3.09
C SER A 109 -4.24 9.18 -1.60
N SER A 110 -5.41 8.60 -1.35
CA SER A 110 -5.75 7.89 -0.12
C SER A 110 -5.02 6.56 0.06
N GLY A 111 -4.35 6.06 -0.98
CA GLY A 111 -3.51 4.86 -0.94
C GLY A 111 -4.11 3.65 -1.64
N ASP A 112 -3.27 2.90 -2.33
CA ASP A 112 -3.61 1.66 -3.04
C ASP A 112 -4.22 0.60 -2.12
N LEU A 113 -5.30 -0.07 -2.56
CA LEU A 113 -5.99 -1.08 -1.74
C LEU A 113 -5.22 -2.38 -1.52
N LEU A 114 -4.15 -2.66 -2.28
CA LEU A 114 -3.39 -3.90 -2.13
C LEU A 114 -1.99 -3.65 -1.57
N LEU A 115 -1.28 -2.66 -2.11
CA LEU A 115 0.11 -2.36 -1.77
C LEU A 115 0.34 -0.84 -1.83
N SER A 116 0.25 -0.16 -0.68
CA SER A 116 0.43 1.28 -0.54
C SER A 116 1.77 1.65 0.13
N HIS A 117 2.00 2.94 0.31
CA HIS A 117 3.16 3.48 1.03
C HIS A 117 2.91 3.57 2.55
N ASN A 118 1.90 2.87 3.09
CA ASN A 118 1.55 2.97 4.51
C ASN A 118 2.37 2.05 5.41
N ALA A 119 2.64 0.82 4.97
CA ALA A 119 3.44 -0.16 5.71
C ALA A 119 4.90 -0.20 5.23
N ARG A 120 5.77 -0.75 6.09
CA ARG A 120 7.15 -1.07 5.74
C ARG A 120 7.17 -2.07 4.58
N PRO A 121 8.16 -2.02 3.69
CA PRO A 121 8.29 -3.03 2.65
C PRO A 121 8.57 -4.41 3.27
N ILE A 122 7.91 -5.43 2.72
CA ILE A 122 8.13 -6.83 3.12
C ILE A 122 9.38 -7.33 2.38
N PRO A 123 10.37 -7.92 3.07
CA PRO A 123 11.51 -8.55 2.41
C PRO A 123 11.07 -9.70 1.52
N GLU A 124 11.47 -9.66 0.25
CA GLU A 124 11.00 -10.59 -0.77
C GLU A 124 12.03 -10.84 -1.87
N ILE A 125 11.82 -11.92 -2.62
CA ILE A 125 12.45 -12.18 -3.91
C ILE A 125 11.39 -11.89 -4.97
N THR A 126 11.65 -10.94 -5.86
CA THR A 126 10.70 -10.48 -6.87
C THR A 126 11.28 -10.60 -8.28
N LEU A 127 10.59 -11.32 -9.15
CA LEU A 127 10.77 -11.25 -10.60
C LEU A 127 9.73 -10.27 -11.17
N TYR A 128 10.15 -9.27 -11.95
CA TYR A 128 9.24 -8.26 -12.48
C TYR A 128 9.69 -7.71 -13.82
N THR A 129 8.75 -7.08 -14.53
CA THR A 129 9.02 -6.29 -15.74
C THR A 129 9.18 -4.82 -15.38
N PRO A 130 10.35 -4.17 -15.58
CA PRO A 130 10.54 -2.74 -15.27
C PRO A 130 9.67 -1.78 -16.08
N ARG A 131 9.09 -2.26 -17.19
CA ARG A 131 8.15 -1.54 -18.05
C ARG A 131 7.19 -2.50 -18.73
N LEU A 132 6.06 -1.99 -19.18
CA LEU A 132 5.18 -2.74 -20.09
C LEU A 132 5.88 -2.93 -21.45
N MET A 133 5.85 -4.15 -21.96
CA MET A 133 6.46 -4.55 -23.22
C MET A 133 5.37 -4.77 -24.27
N THR A 134 5.60 -4.29 -25.49
CA THR A 134 4.70 -4.57 -26.62
C THR A 134 4.53 -6.07 -26.81
N VAL A 135 3.28 -6.52 -26.88
CA VAL A 135 2.95 -7.92 -27.16
C VAL A 135 3.14 -8.18 -28.66
N PRO A 136 3.93 -9.20 -29.06
CA PRO A 136 4.12 -9.55 -30.47
C PRO A 136 2.79 -9.77 -31.20
N LEU A 137 2.77 -9.54 -32.51
CA LEU A 137 1.60 -9.74 -33.38
C LEU A 137 0.38 -8.83 -33.08
N THR A 138 0.51 -7.82 -32.21
CA THR A 138 -0.58 -6.87 -31.90
C THR A 138 -0.43 -5.52 -32.61
N GLY A 139 0.51 -5.40 -33.56
CA GLY A 139 0.75 -4.14 -34.28
C GLY A 139 1.15 -2.95 -33.40
N GLY A 140 1.55 -3.18 -32.14
CA GLY A 140 1.90 -2.12 -31.19
C GLY A 140 0.77 -1.69 -30.25
N TRP A 141 -0.46 -2.19 -30.46
CA TRP A 141 -1.64 -1.80 -29.69
C TRP A 141 -1.61 -2.25 -28.24
N LEU A 142 -1.10 -3.46 -28.00
CA LEU A 142 -1.12 -4.09 -26.69
C LEU A 142 0.28 -4.11 -26.09
N ALA A 143 0.38 -3.69 -24.84
CA ALA A 143 1.57 -3.87 -24.02
C ALA A 143 1.22 -4.66 -22.74
N ALA A 144 2.14 -5.50 -22.27
CA ALA A 144 1.95 -6.35 -21.10
C ALA A 144 3.16 -6.30 -20.17
N GLY A 145 2.91 -6.57 -18.89
CA GLY A 145 3.95 -6.67 -17.87
C GLY A 145 3.36 -7.20 -16.58
N GLY A 146 4.21 -7.45 -15.59
CA GLY A 146 3.78 -8.06 -14.35
C GLY A 146 4.91 -8.28 -13.37
N ASP A 147 4.55 -8.88 -12.25
CA ASP A 147 5.46 -9.26 -11.19
C ASP A 147 5.04 -10.56 -10.52
N PHE A 148 6.02 -11.24 -9.93
CA PHE A 148 5.83 -12.41 -9.09
C PHE A 148 6.83 -12.31 -7.94
N ALA A 149 6.37 -12.43 -6.70
CA ALA A 149 7.24 -12.41 -5.54
C ALA A 149 6.86 -13.43 -4.48
N VAL A 150 7.88 -13.80 -3.72
CA VAL A 150 7.78 -14.59 -2.49
C VAL A 150 8.54 -13.88 -1.38
N GLY A 151 7.93 -13.74 -0.21
CA GLY A 151 8.47 -12.95 0.89
C GLY A 151 8.26 -13.59 2.25
N ARG A 152 8.75 -12.91 3.29
CA ARG A 152 8.62 -13.37 4.67
C ARG A 152 8.53 -12.20 5.65
N SER A 153 7.68 -12.34 6.66
CA SER A 153 7.57 -11.39 7.77
C SER A 153 8.74 -11.50 8.75
N PHE A 154 9.23 -10.35 9.21
CA PHE A 154 10.27 -10.20 10.24
C PHE A 154 9.80 -9.32 11.42
N ASP A 155 8.53 -9.46 11.83
CA ASP A 155 7.87 -8.63 12.83
C ASP A 155 7.52 -9.35 14.14
N THR A 156 7.97 -10.60 14.34
CA THR A 156 7.65 -11.41 15.53
C THR A 156 7.86 -10.70 16.87
N ASP A 157 8.97 -9.96 17.02
CA ASP A 157 9.25 -9.21 18.26
C ASP A 157 8.24 -8.07 18.45
N TYR A 158 7.90 -7.37 17.37
CA TYR A 158 6.88 -6.34 17.41
C TYR A 158 5.54 -6.94 17.81
N LEU A 159 5.12 -8.04 17.17
CA LEU A 159 3.84 -8.70 17.45
C LEU A 159 3.74 -9.13 18.92
N ARG A 160 4.81 -9.68 19.50
CA ARG A 160 4.87 -10.07 20.91
C ARG A 160 4.63 -8.90 21.86
N THR A 161 5.16 -7.71 21.53
CA THR A 161 5.00 -6.51 22.35
C THR A 161 3.70 -5.76 22.06
N ALA A 162 3.19 -5.82 20.83
CA ALA A 162 2.06 -5.02 20.36
C ALA A 162 0.70 -5.68 20.58
N ILE A 163 0.62 -7.01 20.51
CA ILE A 163 -0.64 -7.75 20.59
C ILE A 163 -0.92 -8.16 22.03
N ALA A 164 -2.18 -8.04 22.49
CA ALA A 164 -2.55 -8.42 23.84
C ALA A 164 -2.28 -9.92 24.13
N PRO A 165 -1.82 -10.31 25.35
CA PRO A 165 -1.37 -11.67 25.65
C PRO A 165 -2.41 -12.78 25.39
N GLU A 166 -3.70 -12.47 25.52
CA GLU A 166 -4.81 -13.38 25.31
C GLU A 166 -5.17 -13.60 23.83
N ARG A 167 -4.56 -12.82 22.92
CA ARG A 167 -4.81 -12.88 21.49
C ARG A 167 -3.69 -13.64 20.79
N HIS A 168 -4.06 -14.32 19.71
CA HIS A 168 -3.14 -15.12 18.92
C HIS A 168 -2.77 -14.45 17.60
N TYR A 169 -1.63 -14.85 17.04
CA TYR A 169 -1.09 -14.37 15.77
C TYR A 169 -0.15 -15.42 15.17
N VAL A 170 0.17 -15.30 13.89
CA VAL A 170 1.10 -16.18 13.19
C VAL A 170 2.46 -15.53 13.09
N GLN A 171 3.50 -16.26 13.50
CA GLN A 171 4.90 -15.81 13.45
C GLN A 171 5.56 -16.27 12.16
N GLY A 172 6.41 -15.41 11.58
CA GLY A 172 7.20 -15.76 10.40
C GLY A 172 6.35 -16.12 9.18
N VAL A 173 5.22 -15.43 9.00
CA VAL A 173 4.32 -15.55 7.85
C VAL A 173 5.12 -15.47 6.55
N LEU A 174 4.82 -16.36 5.62
CA LEU A 174 5.32 -16.32 4.25
C LEU A 174 4.31 -15.56 3.39
N TRP A 175 4.84 -14.84 2.41
CA TRP A 175 4.05 -14.02 1.49
C TRP A 175 4.22 -14.53 0.07
N HIS A 176 3.15 -14.43 -0.71
CA HIS A 176 3.17 -14.57 -2.15
C HIS A 176 2.43 -13.38 -2.76
N ARG A 177 2.97 -12.78 -3.83
CA ARG A 177 2.21 -11.87 -4.68
C ARG A 177 2.47 -12.13 -6.15
N LYS A 178 1.47 -11.86 -6.99
CA LYS A 178 1.57 -11.86 -8.44
C LYS A 178 0.68 -10.79 -9.05
N ALA A 179 1.13 -10.23 -10.15
CA ALA A 179 0.35 -9.25 -10.91
C ALA A 179 0.56 -9.44 -12.42
N LEU A 180 -0.51 -9.20 -13.17
CA LEU A 180 -0.49 -9.07 -14.63
C LEU A 180 -1.19 -7.78 -15.03
N TYR A 181 -0.58 -7.02 -15.93
CA TYR A 181 -1.14 -5.79 -16.48
C TYR A 181 -1.17 -5.87 -18.00
N LEU A 182 -2.26 -5.38 -18.59
CA LEU A 182 -2.44 -5.22 -20.02
C LEU A 182 -2.81 -3.77 -20.31
N ARG A 183 -2.14 -3.15 -21.27
CA ARG A 183 -2.40 -1.77 -21.71
C ARG A 183 -2.68 -1.73 -23.19
N LEU A 184 -3.83 -1.15 -23.54
CA LEU A 184 -4.25 -0.82 -24.89
C LEU A 184 -4.00 0.66 -25.14
N ARG A 185 -3.31 0.98 -26.24
CA ARG A 185 -3.12 2.35 -26.73
C ARG A 185 -2.97 2.34 -28.24
N ASP A 186 -3.36 3.42 -28.91
CA ASP A 186 -3.13 3.58 -30.33
C ASP A 186 -1.63 3.85 -30.59
N PRO A 187 -0.94 2.99 -31.38
CA PRO A 187 0.48 3.17 -31.69
C PRO A 187 0.73 4.13 -32.86
N GLY A 188 -0.32 4.62 -33.53
CA GLY A 188 -0.22 5.42 -34.76
C GLY A 188 0.38 6.82 -34.56
N PRO A 189 0.87 7.44 -35.65
CA PRO A 189 1.45 8.79 -35.63
C PRO A 189 0.41 9.90 -35.35
N ALA A 190 -0.88 9.63 -35.60
CA ALA A 190 -2.02 10.47 -35.21
C ALA A 190 -2.83 9.78 -34.11
N SER A 191 -2.14 9.27 -33.08
CA SER A 191 -2.74 8.43 -32.05
C SER A 191 -3.84 9.16 -31.28
N LEU A 192 -4.92 8.41 -30.98
CA LEU A 192 -5.82 8.82 -29.92
C LEU A 192 -5.00 8.95 -28.62
N PRO A 193 -5.05 10.09 -27.91
CA PRO A 193 -4.26 10.32 -26.69
C PRO A 193 -4.83 9.57 -25.48
N LEU A 194 -5.34 8.35 -25.71
CA LEU A 194 -5.98 7.49 -24.73
C LEU A 194 -5.14 6.23 -24.51
N ALA A 195 -4.99 5.85 -23.24
CA ALA A 195 -4.46 4.54 -22.87
C ALA A 195 -5.38 3.91 -21.84
N PHE A 196 -5.83 2.69 -22.12
CA PHE A 196 -6.61 1.90 -21.18
C PHE A 196 -5.73 0.79 -20.61
N THR A 197 -5.64 0.69 -19.29
CA THR A 197 -4.86 -0.33 -18.59
C THR A 197 -5.78 -1.13 -17.68
N ILE A 198 -5.69 -2.46 -17.78
CA ILE A 198 -6.29 -3.39 -16.82
C ILE A 198 -5.22 -4.13 -16.05
N GLY A 199 -5.49 -4.44 -14.80
CA GLY A 199 -4.60 -5.19 -13.92
C GLY A 199 -5.35 -6.26 -13.14
N ILE A 200 -4.69 -7.40 -12.93
CA ILE A 200 -5.13 -8.39 -11.94
C ILE A 200 -3.96 -8.56 -10.97
N ARG A 201 -4.21 -8.30 -9.69
CA ARG A 201 -3.19 -8.41 -8.65
C ARG A 201 -3.70 -9.32 -7.55
N HIS A 202 -2.82 -10.17 -7.03
CA HIS A 202 -3.12 -11.18 -6.03
C HIS A 202 -2.01 -11.24 -4.99
N MET A 203 -2.38 -11.32 -3.73
CA MET A 203 -1.50 -11.46 -2.58
C MET A 203 -2.01 -12.58 -1.68
N ALA A 204 -1.11 -13.29 -1.01
CA ALA A 204 -1.46 -14.33 -0.07
C ALA A 204 -0.51 -14.39 1.12
N GLN A 205 -1.07 -14.71 2.29
CA GLN A 205 -0.34 -15.09 3.50
C GLN A 205 -0.45 -16.59 3.70
N TRP A 206 0.68 -17.23 3.98
CA TRP A 206 0.75 -18.67 4.17
C TRP A 206 1.90 -19.07 5.10
N GLY A 207 1.94 -20.32 5.54
CA GLY A 207 3.00 -20.84 6.40
C GLY A 207 3.16 -20.13 7.75
N GLY A 208 4.32 -20.28 8.37
CA GLY A 208 4.60 -19.73 9.70
C GLY A 208 4.06 -20.58 10.85
N THR A 209 4.08 -20.02 12.06
CA THR A 209 3.69 -20.73 13.29
C THR A 209 2.71 -19.89 14.10
N SER A 210 1.49 -20.38 14.27
CA SER A 210 0.48 -19.76 15.11
C SER A 210 0.86 -19.87 16.58
N THR A 211 0.65 -18.79 17.35
CA THR A 211 0.76 -18.81 18.82
C THR A 211 -0.42 -19.54 19.47
N LEU A 212 -1.48 -19.85 18.71
CA LEU A 212 -2.59 -20.66 19.17
C LEU A 212 -2.22 -22.15 19.06
N PRO A 213 -2.06 -22.89 20.17
CA PRO A 213 -1.49 -24.24 20.14
C PRO A 213 -2.24 -25.24 19.25
N LYS A 214 -3.58 -25.11 19.17
CA LYS A 214 -4.41 -25.97 18.30
C LYS A 214 -4.15 -25.79 16.80
N MET A 215 -3.63 -24.64 16.39
CA MET A 215 -3.27 -24.36 14.99
C MET A 215 -1.80 -24.68 14.72
N GLY A 216 -0.91 -24.34 15.64
CA GLY A 216 0.51 -24.65 15.54
C GLY A 216 1.16 -24.21 14.23
N ARG A 217 2.05 -25.04 13.69
CA ARG A 217 2.78 -24.79 12.45
C ARG A 217 1.86 -24.95 11.24
N GLN A 218 1.78 -23.91 10.40
CA GLN A 218 0.95 -23.93 9.20
C GLN A 218 1.66 -24.64 8.03
N PRO A 219 0.92 -25.18 7.04
CA PRO A 219 1.49 -25.81 5.85
C PRO A 219 2.47 -24.88 5.12
N GLN A 220 3.66 -25.39 4.81
CA GLN A 220 4.74 -24.60 4.21
C GLN A 220 5.72 -25.42 3.35
N SER A 221 5.27 -26.56 2.81
CA SER A 221 6.05 -27.35 1.85
C SER A 221 6.04 -26.73 0.45
N LEU A 222 6.84 -27.26 -0.48
CA LEU A 222 6.78 -26.87 -1.90
C LEU A 222 5.42 -27.20 -2.54
N LYS A 223 4.77 -28.28 -2.08
CA LYS A 223 3.41 -28.64 -2.52
C LYS A 223 2.40 -27.60 -2.05
N ASP A 224 2.55 -27.13 -0.81
CA ASP A 224 1.69 -26.08 -0.26
C ASP A 224 1.91 -24.77 -1.00
N PHE A 225 3.17 -24.41 -1.28
CA PHE A 225 3.48 -23.25 -2.11
C PHE A 225 2.79 -23.31 -3.48
N ALA A 226 2.79 -24.47 -4.16
CA ALA A 226 2.07 -24.63 -5.42
C ALA A 226 0.55 -24.42 -5.25
N ARG A 227 -0.04 -24.92 -4.15
CA ARG A 227 -1.47 -24.67 -3.83
C ARG A 227 -1.75 -23.18 -3.64
N ILE A 228 -0.90 -22.46 -2.92
CA ILE A 228 -1.01 -20.99 -2.74
C ILE A 228 -0.94 -20.27 -4.09
N VAL A 229 0.01 -20.61 -4.94
CA VAL A 229 0.15 -19.95 -6.25
C VAL A 229 -1.06 -20.21 -7.15
N LEU A 230 -1.66 -21.39 -7.07
CA LEU A 230 -2.80 -21.79 -7.90
C LEU A 230 -4.18 -21.52 -7.26
N GLY A 231 -4.25 -21.08 -6.01
CA GLY A 231 -5.51 -20.86 -5.29
C GLY A 231 -6.27 -22.17 -5.01
N GLN A 232 -5.57 -23.20 -4.55
CA GLN A 232 -6.14 -24.53 -4.25
C GLN A 232 -6.31 -24.78 -2.76
N SER A 233 -7.16 -25.76 -2.40
CA SER A 233 -7.42 -26.13 -1.02
C SER A 233 -6.23 -26.80 -0.31
N GLY A 234 -6.26 -26.70 1.01
CA GLY A 234 -5.27 -27.26 1.92
C GLY A 234 -5.23 -28.79 1.96
N GLY A 235 -4.08 -29.34 2.38
CA GLY A 235 -3.94 -30.76 2.68
C GLY A 235 -4.51 -31.14 4.06
N SER A 236 -4.39 -32.41 4.43
CA SER A 236 -4.81 -32.92 5.75
C SER A 236 -4.06 -32.29 6.93
N ASP A 237 -2.95 -31.62 6.65
CA ASP A 237 -2.11 -30.86 7.58
C ASP A 237 -2.53 -29.38 7.73
N ALA A 238 -3.53 -28.92 6.95
CA ALA A 238 -4.11 -27.58 7.06
C ALA A 238 -5.26 -27.54 8.08
N THR A 239 -5.72 -26.33 8.45
CA THR A 239 -6.94 -26.18 9.27
C THR A 239 -8.16 -26.74 8.55
N VAL A 240 -9.22 -27.08 9.28
CA VAL A 240 -10.47 -27.55 8.67
C VAL A 240 -11.03 -26.49 7.70
N SER A 241 -10.91 -25.21 8.04
CA SER A 241 -11.27 -24.09 7.16
C SER A 241 -10.50 -24.13 5.84
N ASP A 242 -9.17 -24.25 5.89
CA ASP A 242 -8.31 -24.29 4.71
C ASP A 242 -8.50 -25.57 3.87
N GLN A 243 -8.99 -26.67 4.47
CA GLN A 243 -9.33 -27.89 3.74
C GLN A 243 -10.62 -27.76 2.93
N ILE A 244 -11.60 -26.99 3.45
CA ILE A 244 -12.87 -26.72 2.75
C ILE A 244 -12.80 -25.48 1.84
N ASN A 245 -11.83 -24.58 2.08
CA ASN A 245 -11.56 -23.36 1.31
C ASN A 245 -10.19 -23.44 0.59
N VAL A 246 -9.67 -22.29 0.15
CA VAL A 246 -8.29 -22.17 -0.36
C VAL A 246 -7.32 -22.12 0.83
N LEU A 247 -6.17 -22.79 0.71
CA LEU A 247 -5.14 -22.79 1.75
C LEU A 247 -4.59 -21.37 1.98
N GLY A 248 -4.50 -20.91 3.24
CA GLY A 248 -3.93 -19.60 3.55
C GLY A 248 -4.91 -18.44 3.40
N ASN A 249 -4.43 -17.21 3.63
CA ASN A 249 -5.21 -16.00 3.39
C ASN A 249 -4.94 -15.47 1.98
N HIS A 250 -5.97 -15.19 1.19
CA HIS A 250 -5.87 -14.72 -0.18
C HIS A 250 -6.64 -13.42 -0.35
N TYR A 251 -6.11 -12.48 -1.14
CA TYR A 251 -6.82 -11.26 -1.52
C TYR A 251 -6.18 -10.60 -2.73
N GLY A 252 -6.89 -9.67 -3.34
CA GLY A 252 -6.44 -9.06 -4.58
C GLY A 252 -7.28 -7.89 -5.05
N THR A 253 -6.94 -7.43 -6.25
CA THR A 253 -7.70 -6.38 -6.93
C THR A 253 -7.82 -6.66 -8.43
N PHE A 254 -8.97 -6.31 -9.00
CA PHE A 254 -9.07 -5.98 -10.41
C PHE A 254 -8.91 -4.46 -10.56
N ASP A 255 -7.91 -4.06 -11.32
CA ASP A 255 -7.62 -2.65 -11.54
C ASP A 255 -8.03 -2.23 -12.95
N PHE A 256 -8.62 -1.05 -13.05
CA PHE A 256 -8.99 -0.41 -14.30
C PHE A 256 -8.45 1.02 -14.29
N ARG A 257 -7.85 1.45 -15.39
CA ARG A 257 -7.33 2.82 -15.54
C ARG A 257 -7.49 3.31 -16.96
N LEU A 258 -8.03 4.51 -17.12
CA LEU A 258 -8.11 5.22 -18.39
C LEU A 258 -7.34 6.53 -18.28
N ASP A 259 -6.30 6.67 -19.09
CA ASP A 259 -5.46 7.87 -19.18
C ASP A 259 -5.80 8.65 -20.45
N TYR A 260 -5.99 9.96 -20.33
CA TYR A 260 -6.07 10.93 -21.42
C TYR A 260 -4.90 11.92 -21.32
N THR A 261 -4.08 12.04 -22.37
CA THR A 261 -2.92 12.95 -22.41
C THR A 261 -3.17 14.10 -23.37
N GLY A 262 -3.69 15.21 -22.86
CA GLY A 262 -3.90 16.44 -23.64
C GLY A 262 -2.64 17.33 -23.73
N PRO A 263 -2.66 18.38 -24.56
CA PRO A 263 -1.51 19.31 -24.69
C PRO A 263 -1.18 20.09 -23.41
N ARG A 264 -2.17 20.30 -22.54
CA ARG A 264 -2.07 21.16 -21.35
C ARG A 264 -2.43 20.48 -20.05
N PHE A 265 -2.91 19.23 -20.10
CA PHE A 265 -3.35 18.49 -18.92
C PHE A 265 -3.34 16.99 -19.19
N VAL A 266 -3.22 16.20 -18.13
CA VAL A 266 -3.42 14.74 -18.18
C VAL A 266 -4.53 14.40 -17.20
N ILE A 267 -5.50 13.59 -17.63
CA ILE A 267 -6.57 13.08 -16.77
C ILE A 267 -6.41 11.57 -16.69
N SER A 268 -6.50 11.02 -15.49
CA SER A 268 -6.56 9.58 -15.28
C SER A 268 -7.73 9.24 -14.40
N ALA A 269 -8.66 8.45 -14.91
CA ALA A 269 -9.71 7.83 -14.12
C ALA A 269 -9.30 6.40 -13.79
N TYR A 270 -9.49 5.97 -12.55
CA TYR A 270 -9.13 4.62 -12.11
C TYR A 270 -10.13 4.03 -11.13
N TYR A 271 -10.19 2.70 -11.12
CA TYR A 271 -10.99 1.93 -10.18
C TYR A 271 -10.23 0.67 -9.77
N GLN A 272 -10.12 0.44 -8.46
CA GLN A 272 -9.57 -0.79 -7.88
C GLN A 272 -10.72 -1.54 -7.21
N HIS A 273 -11.19 -2.61 -7.83
CA HIS A 273 -12.17 -3.52 -7.24
C HIS A 273 -11.46 -4.51 -6.32
N PHE A 274 -11.79 -4.53 -5.04
CA PHE A 274 -11.11 -5.36 -4.04
C PHE A 274 -11.83 -6.69 -3.81
N TRP A 275 -11.09 -7.78 -3.61
CA TRP A 275 -11.65 -9.09 -3.31
C TRP A 275 -10.76 -9.86 -2.34
N GLU A 276 -11.35 -10.70 -1.49
CA GLU A 276 -10.64 -11.64 -0.58
C GLU A 276 -10.91 -13.09 -1.00
N ASP A 277 -12.11 -13.40 -1.48
CA ASP A 277 -12.46 -14.76 -1.87
C ASP A 277 -13.15 -14.80 -3.24
N ARG A 278 -13.68 -15.99 -3.55
CA ARG A 278 -14.32 -16.26 -4.82
C ARG A 278 -15.56 -15.39 -5.07
N SER A 279 -16.29 -14.99 -4.03
CA SER A 279 -17.47 -14.12 -4.17
C SER A 279 -17.09 -12.75 -4.72
N GLY A 280 -15.99 -12.18 -4.25
CA GLY A 280 -15.43 -10.92 -4.76
C GLY A 280 -14.83 -11.06 -6.15
N ILE A 281 -14.20 -12.20 -6.48
CA ILE A 281 -13.74 -12.48 -7.85
C ILE A 281 -14.93 -12.51 -8.84
N GLU A 282 -16.08 -13.03 -8.40
CA GLU A 282 -17.33 -13.10 -9.15
C GLU A 282 -18.20 -11.82 -9.02
N TRP A 283 -17.68 -10.76 -8.40
CA TRP A 283 -18.31 -9.43 -8.27
C TRP A 283 -19.60 -9.39 -7.43
N TYR A 284 -19.81 -10.34 -6.50
CA TYR A 284 -20.97 -10.33 -5.61
C TYR A 284 -20.91 -9.23 -4.53
N ASN A 285 -19.73 -8.67 -4.28
CA ASN A 285 -19.48 -7.47 -3.49
C ASN A 285 -19.74 -6.17 -4.28
N GLY A 286 -20.36 -6.25 -5.45
CA GLY A 286 -20.83 -5.10 -6.21
C GLY A 286 -19.69 -4.17 -6.63
N LEU A 287 -19.76 -2.92 -6.15
CA LEU A 287 -18.79 -1.86 -6.48
C LEU A 287 -17.84 -1.54 -5.33
N ASP A 288 -17.70 -2.42 -4.35
CA ASP A 288 -16.68 -2.25 -3.32
C ASP A 288 -15.28 -2.09 -3.93
N GLY A 289 -14.56 -1.07 -3.51
CA GLY A 289 -13.33 -0.64 -4.14
C GLY A 289 -13.04 0.86 -4.00
N LEU A 290 -11.95 1.28 -4.65
CA LEU A 290 -11.47 2.66 -4.69
C LEU A 290 -11.65 3.21 -6.11
N ALA A 291 -12.52 4.19 -6.28
CA ALA A 291 -12.67 4.94 -7.52
C ALA A 291 -11.99 6.31 -7.39
N GLY A 292 -11.26 6.75 -8.41
CA GLY A 292 -10.55 8.01 -8.37
C GLY A 292 -10.33 8.67 -9.72
N ILE A 293 -10.11 9.98 -9.67
CA ILE A 293 -9.69 10.81 -10.81
C ILE A 293 -8.47 11.61 -10.37
N SER A 294 -7.38 11.54 -11.14
CA SER A 294 -6.23 12.43 -11.02
C SER A 294 -6.13 13.36 -12.23
N ILE A 295 -5.80 14.62 -11.99
CA ILE A 295 -5.61 15.62 -13.04
C ILE A 295 -4.26 16.28 -12.84
N ASP A 296 -3.37 16.15 -13.82
CA ASP A 296 -2.14 16.93 -13.93
C ASP A 296 -2.38 18.18 -14.77
N LEU A 297 -1.89 19.33 -14.28
CA LEU A 297 -2.06 20.65 -14.88
C LEU A 297 -0.69 21.36 -15.05
N PRO A 298 0.22 20.88 -15.92
CA PRO A 298 1.57 21.45 -16.05
C PRO A 298 1.63 22.97 -16.27
N PRO A 299 0.73 23.61 -17.06
CA PRO A 299 0.75 25.06 -17.28
C PRO A 299 0.27 25.90 -16.08
N PHE A 300 -0.32 25.28 -15.04
CA PHE A 300 -0.88 25.99 -13.90
C PHE A 300 0.00 25.75 -12.67
N PRO A 301 1.06 26.55 -12.45
CA PRO A 301 2.05 26.27 -11.43
C PRO A 301 1.47 26.29 -10.01
N HIS A 302 0.42 27.09 -9.76
CA HIS A 302 -0.21 27.20 -8.44
C HIS A 302 -1.09 26.01 -8.06
N LEU A 303 -1.51 25.22 -9.04
CA LEU A 303 -2.28 24.00 -8.87
C LEU A 303 -1.86 23.00 -9.95
N ARG A 304 -0.88 22.16 -9.62
CA ARG A 304 -0.22 21.28 -10.57
C ARG A 304 -0.86 19.91 -10.66
N ARG A 305 -1.43 19.42 -9.56
CA ARG A 305 -2.10 18.13 -9.52
C ARG A 305 -3.25 18.15 -8.52
N ILE A 306 -4.33 17.45 -8.88
CA ILE A 306 -5.47 17.18 -8.01
C ILE A 306 -5.80 15.70 -8.11
N VAL A 307 -6.16 15.08 -7.00
CA VAL A 307 -6.71 13.74 -6.87
C VAL A 307 -8.01 13.84 -6.11
N VAL A 308 -9.07 13.20 -6.62
CA VAL A 308 -10.35 13.05 -5.94
C VAL A 308 -10.72 11.58 -5.96
N GLU A 309 -11.05 11.03 -4.80
CA GLU A 309 -11.29 9.60 -4.62
C GLU A 309 -12.49 9.33 -3.73
N TYR A 310 -13.15 8.21 -4.03
CA TYR A 310 -14.20 7.61 -3.21
C TYR A 310 -13.87 6.14 -2.95
N LEU A 311 -13.92 5.75 -1.68
CA LEU A 311 -13.72 4.38 -1.23
C LEU A 311 -15.00 3.87 -0.59
N SER A 312 -15.46 2.69 -1.00
CA SER A 312 -16.52 1.92 -0.32
C SER A 312 -16.07 0.48 -0.13
N THR A 313 -16.30 -0.07 1.06
CA THR A 313 -16.06 -1.48 1.40
C THR A 313 -17.25 -2.06 2.18
N MET A 314 -18.45 -1.65 1.77
CA MET A 314 -19.68 -1.81 2.55
C MET A 314 -20.43 -3.10 2.25
N ASP A 315 -20.32 -3.56 1.00
CA ASP A 315 -21.06 -4.68 0.46
C ASP A 315 -20.49 -5.99 1.02
N GLN A 316 -19.19 -6.24 0.80
CA GLN A 316 -18.47 -7.44 1.25
C GLN A 316 -19.27 -8.72 0.96
N SER A 317 -19.81 -8.80 -0.25
CA SER A 317 -20.63 -9.90 -0.76
C SER A 317 -21.89 -10.20 0.06
N GLY A 318 -22.41 -9.18 0.75
CA GLY A 318 -23.61 -9.25 1.58
C GLY A 318 -23.33 -9.56 3.06
N PRO A 319 -24.37 -9.72 3.90
CA PRO A 319 -24.22 -9.77 5.35
C PRO A 319 -23.94 -11.16 5.94
N PHE A 320 -23.97 -12.24 5.14
CA PHE A 320 -23.91 -13.61 5.65
C PHE A 320 -22.80 -14.43 4.98
N HIS A 321 -21.84 -14.89 5.78
CA HIS A 321 -20.71 -15.71 5.33
C HIS A 321 -21.09 -17.16 5.04
N PHE A 322 -21.88 -17.80 5.90
CA PHE A 322 -22.25 -19.21 5.72
C PHE A 322 -23.71 -19.36 5.34
N ILE A 323 -23.90 -19.47 4.03
CA ILE A 323 -25.07 -19.80 3.23
C ILE A 323 -25.45 -21.28 3.04
N GLN A 324 -25.71 -22.11 4.06
CA GLN A 324 -26.25 -23.47 3.79
C GLN A 324 -27.75 -23.41 3.44
N TYR A 325 -28.08 -23.07 2.20
CA TYR A 325 -29.41 -23.33 1.64
C TYR A 325 -29.31 -24.32 0.48
N ASP A 326 -30.43 -24.98 0.17
CA ASP A 326 -30.58 -25.62 -1.13
C ASP A 326 -30.52 -24.53 -2.22
N HIS A 327 -29.35 -24.37 -2.86
CA HIS A 327 -29.14 -23.39 -3.93
C HIS A 327 -30.08 -23.62 -5.14
N LYS A 328 -30.72 -24.81 -5.24
CA LYS A 328 -31.79 -25.05 -6.22
C LYS A 328 -33.11 -24.40 -5.82
N LYS A 329 -33.35 -24.19 -4.53
CA LYS A 329 -34.58 -23.59 -3.96
C LYS A 329 -34.42 -22.10 -3.64
N TYR A 330 -33.23 -21.67 -3.22
CA TYR A 330 -32.91 -20.28 -2.90
C TYR A 330 -31.68 -19.84 -3.70
N PRO A 331 -31.87 -19.16 -4.85
CA PRO A 331 -30.75 -18.67 -5.64
C PRO A 331 -29.97 -17.60 -4.87
N GLY A 332 -28.65 -17.82 -4.70
CA GLY A 332 -27.73 -16.94 -4.00
C GLY A 332 -26.38 -17.63 -3.81
N TYR A 333 -25.29 -16.85 -3.78
CA TYR A 333 -23.92 -17.40 -3.78
C TYR A 333 -23.56 -18.08 -2.43
N GLY A 334 -23.97 -17.47 -1.30
CA GLY A 334 -23.41 -17.81 0.02
C GLY A 334 -21.92 -17.42 0.10
N GLY A 335 -21.43 -16.88 1.22
CA GLY A 335 -20.05 -16.37 1.29
C GLY A 335 -19.94 -14.85 1.23
N GLY A 336 -20.81 -14.14 1.95
CA GLY A 336 -20.65 -12.71 2.24
C GLY A 336 -19.92 -12.43 3.55
N ALA A 337 -20.06 -11.22 4.09
CA ALA A 337 -19.40 -10.80 5.32
C ALA A 337 -17.89 -11.09 5.31
N ASP A 338 -17.27 -10.87 4.15
CA ASP A 338 -15.87 -11.21 3.82
C ASP A 338 -14.87 -10.62 4.82
N ASN A 339 -15.25 -9.51 5.48
CA ASN A 339 -14.48 -8.90 6.55
C ASN A 339 -13.08 -8.48 6.08
N TYR A 340 -13.04 -7.71 4.98
CA TYR A 340 -11.84 -7.28 4.28
C TYR A 340 -10.64 -6.96 5.16
N TYR A 341 -9.47 -7.38 4.71
CA TYR A 341 -8.17 -7.34 5.39
C TYR A 341 -8.05 -8.23 6.62
N ASN A 342 -9.10 -8.91 7.10
CA ASN A 342 -8.98 -9.86 8.20
C ASN A 342 -9.06 -11.30 7.71
N ASN A 343 -8.44 -12.20 8.47
CA ASN A 343 -8.52 -13.64 8.22
C ASN A 343 -8.55 -14.40 9.55
N GLY A 344 -9.25 -15.54 9.58
CA GLY A 344 -9.41 -16.34 10.80
C GLY A 344 -8.12 -17.00 11.28
N GLU A 345 -7.30 -17.46 10.33
CA GLU A 345 -6.01 -18.10 10.58
C GLU A 345 -4.90 -17.06 10.78
N TYR A 346 -4.80 -16.09 9.87
CA TYR A 346 -3.84 -15.00 9.86
C TYR A 346 -4.47 -13.76 10.49
N THR A 347 -4.62 -13.78 11.81
CA THR A 347 -5.37 -12.76 12.59
C THR A 347 -4.81 -11.33 12.53
N THR A 348 -3.57 -11.15 12.10
CA THR A 348 -2.98 -9.83 11.81
C THR A 348 -3.49 -9.24 10.50
N GLY A 349 -4.13 -10.05 9.66
CA GLY A 349 -4.70 -9.62 8.41
C GLY A 349 -3.67 -9.10 7.41
N ALA A 350 -4.11 -8.27 6.48
CA ALA A 350 -3.27 -7.55 5.52
C ALA A 350 -2.46 -6.41 6.18
N SER A 351 -1.73 -6.73 7.26
CA SER A 351 -0.86 -5.81 7.99
C SER A 351 0.57 -6.34 8.13
N TYR A 352 1.52 -5.42 8.26
CA TYR A 352 2.91 -5.70 8.59
C TYR A 352 3.41 -4.66 9.58
N PHE A 353 4.03 -5.10 10.70
CA PHE A 353 4.31 -4.22 11.85
C PHE A 353 3.07 -3.41 12.30
N GLY A 354 1.88 -4.03 12.26
CA GLY A 354 0.62 -3.43 12.68
C GLY A 354 0.10 -2.30 11.78
N ARG A 355 0.73 -2.06 10.62
CA ARG A 355 0.30 -1.11 9.59
C ARG A 355 -0.40 -1.83 8.46
N ALA A 356 -1.49 -1.26 7.96
CA ALA A 356 -2.16 -1.73 6.75
C ALA A 356 -1.18 -1.74 5.58
N ILE A 357 -1.06 -2.87 4.90
CA ILE A 357 -0.23 -3.00 3.69
C ILE A 357 -0.87 -2.23 2.53
N GLY A 358 -2.20 -2.34 2.39
CA GLY A 358 -2.99 -1.54 1.45
C GLY A 358 -3.35 -0.17 2.01
N SER A 359 -4.59 0.29 1.79
CA SER A 359 -4.97 1.68 2.09
C SER A 359 -4.97 1.96 3.61
N PRO A 360 -4.38 3.08 4.06
CA PRO A 360 -4.45 3.51 5.46
C PRO A 360 -5.88 3.85 5.92
N LEU A 361 -6.83 4.10 5.02
CA LEU A 361 -8.23 4.39 5.38
C LEU A 361 -8.94 3.19 6.00
N LEU A 362 -8.50 1.97 5.69
CA LEU A 362 -8.80 0.78 6.47
C LEU A 362 -7.89 0.79 7.70
N LEU A 363 -8.43 1.34 8.79
CA LEU A 363 -7.63 1.77 9.94
C LEU A 363 -6.79 0.61 10.49
N SER A 364 -5.47 0.85 10.55
CA SER A 364 -4.51 -0.20 10.85
C SER A 364 -4.66 -0.76 12.27
N PRO A 365 -4.32 -2.04 12.51
CA PRO A 365 -4.40 -2.63 13.84
C PRO A 365 -3.65 -1.88 14.95
N ALA A 366 -2.57 -1.16 14.59
CA ALA A 366 -1.82 -0.31 15.50
C ALA A 366 -2.64 0.82 16.16
N TYR A 367 -3.82 1.17 15.64
CA TYR A 367 -4.74 2.14 16.26
C TYR A 367 -5.63 1.52 17.34
N ASN A 368 -5.69 0.20 17.45
CA ASN A 368 -6.61 -0.48 18.35
C ASN A 368 -6.16 -0.33 19.81
N ALA A 369 -6.92 0.42 20.60
CA ALA A 369 -6.66 0.60 22.03
C ALA A 369 -6.63 -0.73 22.82
N ASN A 370 -7.44 -1.70 22.38
CA ASN A 370 -7.49 -3.04 22.96
C ASN A 370 -6.39 -3.99 22.45
N ARG A 371 -5.41 -3.47 21.69
CA ARG A 371 -4.28 -4.23 21.13
C ARG A 371 -4.71 -5.45 20.30
N SER A 372 -5.85 -5.32 19.62
CA SER A 372 -6.31 -6.28 18.63
C SER A 372 -5.39 -6.32 17.42
N PRO A 373 -5.00 -7.50 16.91
CA PRO A 373 -4.28 -7.62 15.65
C PRO A 373 -5.17 -7.41 14.41
N ALA A 374 -6.50 -7.44 14.57
CA ALA A 374 -7.45 -7.35 13.48
C ALA A 374 -7.80 -5.89 13.10
N PHE A 375 -8.22 -5.68 11.85
CA PHE A 375 -8.85 -4.47 11.36
C PHE A 375 -10.28 -4.37 11.92
N LEU A 376 -10.50 -3.50 12.90
CA LEU A 376 -11.82 -3.35 13.54
C LEU A 376 -12.80 -2.48 12.74
N HIS A 377 -12.29 -1.81 11.71
CA HIS A 377 -13.02 -0.83 10.91
C HIS A 377 -12.73 -1.06 9.43
N ASN A 378 -13.41 -2.04 8.85
CA ASN A 378 -13.24 -2.41 7.43
C ASN A 378 -14.53 -2.32 6.60
N ARG A 379 -15.67 -2.01 7.22
CA ARG A 379 -16.88 -1.55 6.52
C ARG A 379 -16.92 -0.03 6.57
N ILE A 380 -16.46 0.60 5.51
CA ILE A 380 -16.27 2.05 5.48
C ILE A 380 -16.81 2.68 4.20
N ARG A 381 -17.10 3.98 4.29
CA ARG A 381 -17.20 4.89 3.15
C ARG A 381 -16.27 6.06 3.39
N ALA A 382 -15.52 6.46 2.37
CA ALA A 382 -14.63 7.60 2.50
C ALA A 382 -14.57 8.44 1.23
N TRP A 383 -14.40 9.75 1.42
CA TRP A 383 -14.02 10.69 0.37
C TRP A 383 -12.62 11.20 0.66
N HIS A 384 -11.81 11.35 -0.38
CA HIS A 384 -10.47 11.88 -0.28
C HIS A 384 -10.19 12.90 -1.39
N ILE A 385 -9.50 13.98 -1.02
CA ILE A 385 -9.01 14.99 -1.95
C ILE A 385 -7.54 15.27 -1.62
N GLY A 386 -6.67 15.12 -2.61
CA GLY A 386 -5.27 15.50 -2.55
C GLY A 386 -4.95 16.55 -3.60
N ALA A 387 -4.16 17.57 -3.28
CA ALA A 387 -3.75 18.57 -4.25
C ALA A 387 -2.36 19.15 -3.94
N GLU A 388 -1.66 19.60 -4.96
CA GLU A 388 -0.39 20.30 -4.79
C GLU A 388 -0.14 21.39 -5.84
N GLY A 389 0.77 22.30 -5.51
CA GLY A 389 1.19 23.37 -6.41
C GLY A 389 2.36 24.19 -5.86
N ARG A 390 2.70 25.26 -6.58
CA ARG A 390 3.72 26.26 -6.21
C ARG A 390 3.04 27.49 -5.61
N ILE A 391 3.69 28.09 -4.64
CA ILE A 391 3.27 29.38 -4.08
C ILE A 391 3.96 30.49 -4.88
N ALA A 392 5.28 30.63 -4.71
CA ALA A 392 6.11 31.58 -5.45
C ALA A 392 7.58 31.15 -5.34
N GLY A 393 8.39 31.38 -6.39
CA GLY A 393 9.80 30.97 -6.37
C GLY A 393 9.94 29.50 -5.96
N SER A 394 10.83 29.20 -5.02
CA SER A 394 11.06 27.84 -4.50
C SER A 394 10.02 27.31 -3.50
N TRP A 395 8.97 28.07 -3.23
CA TRP A 395 7.92 27.66 -2.30
C TRP A 395 6.83 26.86 -3.01
N GLY A 396 6.39 25.79 -2.38
CA GLY A 396 5.27 24.97 -2.81
C GLY A 396 4.39 24.55 -1.66
N TRP A 397 3.26 23.95 -1.99
CA TRP A 397 2.30 23.44 -1.03
C TRP A 397 1.82 22.05 -1.44
N ARG A 398 1.32 21.28 -0.48
CA ARG A 398 0.58 20.03 -0.70
C ARG A 398 -0.49 19.91 0.39
N ALA A 399 -1.70 19.54 0.01
CA ALA A 399 -2.78 19.31 0.96
C ALA A 399 -3.44 17.96 0.70
N ARG A 400 -3.93 17.32 1.77
CA ARG A 400 -4.76 16.12 1.74
C ARG A 400 -5.90 16.28 2.72
N LEU A 401 -7.11 15.98 2.31
CA LEU A 401 -8.32 15.98 3.12
C LEU A 401 -9.03 14.64 2.94
N SER A 402 -9.53 14.07 4.03
CA SER A 402 -10.33 12.85 3.97
C SER A 402 -11.47 12.91 4.97
N THR A 403 -12.62 12.40 4.56
CA THR A 403 -13.73 12.10 5.44
C THR A 403 -13.98 10.60 5.40
N LEU A 404 -14.17 9.99 6.56
CA LEU A 404 -14.30 8.56 6.72
C LEU A 404 -15.51 8.30 7.62
N ARG A 405 -16.40 7.41 7.19
CA ARG A 405 -17.48 6.87 8.00
C ARG A 405 -17.29 5.36 8.11
N SER A 406 -17.16 4.86 9.34
CA SER A 406 -17.01 3.44 9.64
C SER A 406 -18.25 2.86 10.32
N PHE A 407 -18.56 1.63 9.97
CA PHE A 407 -19.64 0.83 10.55
C PHE A 407 -19.10 -0.38 11.34
N GLY A 408 -17.79 -0.44 11.60
CA GLY A 408 -17.12 -1.57 12.23
C GLY A 408 -16.75 -2.66 11.22
N THR A 409 -17.06 -3.91 11.57
CA THR A 409 -16.92 -5.08 10.69
C THR A 409 -18.28 -5.76 10.47
N PRO A 410 -18.42 -6.72 9.53
CA PRO A 410 -19.66 -7.49 9.41
C PRO A 410 -20.04 -8.24 10.69
N TYR A 411 -19.05 -8.71 11.45
CA TYR A 411 -19.22 -9.52 12.66
C TYR A 411 -19.28 -8.72 13.96
N ALA A 412 -18.75 -7.50 13.94
CA ALA A 412 -18.73 -6.58 15.07
C ALA A 412 -19.09 -5.17 14.58
N PRO A 413 -20.36 -4.94 14.19
CA PRO A 413 -20.81 -3.62 13.76
C PRO A 413 -20.78 -2.63 14.94
N THR A 414 -20.53 -1.36 14.64
CA THR A 414 -20.65 -0.31 15.65
C THR A 414 -22.12 0.00 15.95
N LEU A 415 -22.43 0.35 17.21
CA LEU A 415 -23.80 0.73 17.61
C LEU A 415 -24.36 1.92 16.82
N ARG A 416 -23.46 2.83 16.42
CA ARG A 416 -23.72 3.94 15.50
C ARG A 416 -22.51 4.10 14.58
N PRO A 417 -22.68 4.62 13.36
CA PRO A 417 -21.55 4.93 12.50
C PRO A 417 -20.56 5.88 13.22
N LEU A 418 -19.27 5.61 13.06
CA LEU A 418 -18.21 6.46 13.59
C LEU A 418 -17.60 7.25 12.45
N ASP A 419 -17.57 8.57 12.60
CA ASP A 419 -17.04 9.49 11.60
C ASP A 419 -15.65 10.02 11.99
N ASP A 420 -14.82 10.31 11.00
CA ASP A 420 -13.54 11.01 11.14
C ASP A 420 -13.26 11.91 9.94
N THR A 421 -12.62 13.05 10.18
CA THR A 421 -12.11 13.97 9.16
C THR A 421 -10.64 14.25 9.43
N SER A 422 -9.79 13.92 8.47
CA SER A 422 -8.34 14.10 8.56
C SER A 422 -7.84 15.07 7.50
N LEU A 423 -7.09 16.08 7.92
CA LEU A 423 -6.47 17.10 7.06
C LEU A 423 -4.95 17.10 7.27
N SER A 424 -4.19 17.28 6.20
CA SER A 424 -2.79 17.73 6.25
C SER A 424 -2.54 18.85 5.25
N LEU A 425 -1.75 19.84 5.65
CA LEU A 425 -1.21 20.89 4.80
C LEU A 425 0.30 20.98 5.01
N ASP A 426 1.04 20.82 3.92
CA ASP A 426 2.49 20.98 3.85
C ASP A 426 2.83 22.27 3.13
N ILE A 427 3.74 23.06 3.69
CA ILE A 427 4.44 24.15 3.03
C ILE A 427 5.88 23.72 2.82
N ARG A 428 6.32 23.69 1.56
CA ARG A 428 7.62 23.18 1.12
C ARG A 428 8.50 24.31 0.63
N TYR A 429 9.77 24.28 0.98
CA TYR A 429 10.80 25.18 0.48
C TYR A 429 11.97 24.36 -0.07
N LEU A 430 12.17 24.44 -1.38
CA LEU A 430 13.32 23.83 -2.05
C LEU A 430 14.48 24.82 -2.09
N LEU A 431 15.55 24.57 -1.33
CA LEU A 431 16.67 25.50 -1.28
C LEU A 431 17.36 25.58 -2.66
N PRO A 432 17.42 26.76 -3.31
CA PRO A 432 18.19 26.93 -4.55
C PRO A 432 19.68 26.68 -4.32
N ASP A 433 20.39 26.25 -5.34
CA ASP A 433 21.86 26.32 -5.35
C ASP A 433 22.29 27.68 -5.91
N ALA A 434 23.15 28.39 -5.19
CA ALA A 434 23.63 29.71 -5.59
C ALA A 434 24.70 29.66 -6.69
N HIS A 435 25.30 28.48 -6.93
CA HIS A 435 26.45 28.31 -7.81
C HIS A 435 26.21 27.29 -8.95
N SER A 436 24.97 26.78 -9.07
CA SER A 436 24.60 25.74 -10.03
C SER A 436 23.15 25.90 -10.45
N ALA A 437 22.83 25.53 -11.70
CA ALA A 437 21.45 25.40 -12.17
C ALA A 437 20.75 24.16 -11.58
N ALA A 438 21.49 23.24 -10.96
CA ALA A 438 20.93 22.08 -10.27
C ALA A 438 20.41 22.47 -8.87
N PRO A 439 19.33 21.85 -8.36
CA PRO A 439 18.86 22.09 -7.00
C PRO A 439 19.94 21.73 -5.96
N SER A 440 20.00 22.44 -4.84
CA SER A 440 20.95 22.15 -3.74
C SER A 440 20.78 20.75 -3.11
N GLY A 441 19.67 20.08 -3.46
CA GLY A 441 19.24 18.81 -2.90
C GLY A 441 18.49 18.94 -1.59
N TRP A 442 18.47 20.12 -0.96
CA TRP A 442 17.80 20.37 0.32
C TRP A 442 16.34 20.81 0.14
N GLU A 443 15.45 20.18 0.90
CA GLU A 443 14.05 20.57 1.02
C GLU A 443 13.65 20.66 2.50
N PHE A 444 12.92 21.72 2.82
CA PHE A 444 12.34 21.96 4.14
C PHE A 444 10.82 21.92 4.01
N THR A 445 10.15 21.18 4.87
CA THR A 445 8.68 21.09 4.88
C THR A 445 8.16 21.43 6.27
N ALA A 446 7.21 22.34 6.36
CA ALA A 446 6.39 22.54 7.54
C ALA A 446 5.02 21.90 7.30
N THR A 447 4.58 21.04 8.21
CA THR A 447 3.31 20.32 8.13
C THR A 447 2.39 20.76 9.25
N LEU A 448 1.14 21.05 8.93
CA LEU A 448 0.02 21.12 9.87
C LEU A 448 -0.92 19.97 9.58
N ALA A 449 -1.34 19.21 10.59
CA ALA A 449 -2.32 18.16 10.43
C ALA A 449 -3.33 18.11 11.57
N LEU A 450 -4.55 17.68 11.22
CA LEU A 450 -5.71 17.69 12.10
C LEU A 450 -6.53 16.42 11.85
N ASP A 451 -6.96 15.76 12.93
CA ASP A 451 -8.02 14.74 12.89
C ASP A 451 -9.16 15.19 13.78
N ARG A 452 -10.40 15.03 13.33
CA ARG A 452 -11.61 15.33 14.10
C ARG A 452 -12.65 14.26 13.86
N GLY A 453 -13.10 13.61 14.93
CA GLY A 453 -14.13 12.59 14.82
C GLY A 453 -14.24 11.69 16.03
N SER A 454 -15.15 10.75 15.91
CA SER A 454 -15.44 9.73 16.91
C SER A 454 -14.65 8.43 16.73
N LEU A 455 -13.95 8.27 15.60
CA LEU A 455 -13.20 7.06 15.29
C LEU A 455 -11.75 7.15 15.77
N ILE A 456 -10.97 8.11 15.25
CA ILE A 456 -9.57 8.29 15.63
C ILE A 456 -9.46 9.24 16.83
N GLY A 457 -10.42 10.17 16.94
CA GLY A 457 -10.47 11.21 17.96
C GLY A 457 -9.88 12.52 17.47
N SER A 458 -9.88 13.53 18.35
CA SER A 458 -9.30 14.82 18.05
C SER A 458 -7.78 14.77 18.17
N ARG A 459 -7.07 15.06 17.09
CA ARG A 459 -5.61 15.22 17.08
C ARG A 459 -5.23 16.49 16.34
N THR A 460 -4.28 17.23 16.87
CA THR A 460 -3.67 18.38 16.18
C THR A 460 -2.17 18.24 16.28
N GLY A 461 -1.48 18.39 15.16
CA GLY A 461 -0.04 18.29 15.13
C GLY A 461 0.61 19.22 14.14
N VAL A 462 1.83 19.62 14.48
CA VAL A 462 2.74 20.37 13.62
C VAL A 462 4.01 19.55 13.43
N GLY A 463 4.57 19.60 12.23
CA GLY A 463 5.77 18.86 11.87
C GLY A 463 6.76 19.70 11.08
N LEU A 464 8.03 19.35 11.20
CA LEU A 464 9.11 19.87 10.39
C LEU A 464 9.89 18.71 9.77
N THR A 465 10.04 18.74 8.46
CA THR A 465 10.87 17.80 7.70
C THR A 465 12.06 18.54 7.13
N VAL A 466 13.25 17.96 7.29
CA VAL A 466 14.44 18.36 6.54
C VAL A 466 14.90 17.17 5.72
N SER A 467 14.93 17.31 4.40
CA SER A 467 15.45 16.28 3.51
C SER A 467 16.61 16.81 2.69
N ARG A 468 17.57 15.93 2.41
CA ARG A 468 18.64 16.18 1.46
C ARG A 468 18.80 14.95 0.58
N CYS A 469 18.71 15.12 -0.74
CA CYS A 469 19.06 14.10 -1.71
C CYS A 469 20.18 14.65 -2.62
N GLY A 470 21.19 13.84 -2.90
CA GLY A 470 22.30 14.27 -3.74
C GLY A 470 23.22 13.12 -4.14
N TRP A 471 24.05 13.37 -5.15
CA TRP A 471 25.01 12.40 -5.65
C TRP A 471 26.31 12.48 -4.85
N ILE A 472 26.79 11.35 -4.35
CA ILE A 472 28.14 11.25 -3.83
C ILE A 472 29.05 10.93 -5.03
N ARG A 473 29.76 11.95 -5.54
CA ARG A 473 30.83 11.74 -6.52
C ARG A 473 32.08 11.27 -5.78
N TRP A 474 32.43 10.01 -5.92
CA TRP A 474 33.75 9.54 -5.56
C TRP A 474 34.74 10.11 -6.59
N ALA A 475 35.61 11.01 -6.15
CA ALA A 475 36.75 11.43 -6.97
C ALA A 475 37.68 10.22 -7.12
N GLY A 476 37.54 9.50 -8.24
CA GLY A 476 38.49 8.47 -8.64
C GLY A 476 39.82 9.12 -8.98
N ARG A 477 40.90 8.61 -8.37
CA ARG A 477 42.28 8.89 -8.73
C ARG A 477 42.62 8.33 -10.11
#